data_AF-A0A7W8PG68-F1
#
_entry.id   AF-A0A7W8PG68-F1
#
_cell.length_a   1.000
_cell.length_b   1.000
_cell.length_c   1.000
_cell.angle_alpha   90.00
_cell.angle_beta   90.00
_cell.angle_gamma   90.00
#
_symmetry.space_group_name_H-M   'P 1'
#
loop_
_entity.id
_entity.type
_entity.pdbx_description
1 polymer ?
#
loop_
_entity_poly.entity_id
_entity_poly.type
_entity_poly.pdbx_seq_one_letter_code
_entity_poly.pdbx_strand_id
1 'polypeptide(L)'
;MVMIARGESVGEAWIDGLQGMLNLQGDVGYMLVTEIGAPTIQGPHDREIARQVDAMLRRARKQPVQAVSNTLFPQDVASRFTAPLMYRHYLDEVYPLLKQERANWWGTYAHRLFERTQANGTVINPLDRMIRKMAASVRRGRVVRSHHELSLVDPDLEIAIADPTLPGMTSTRSGPCLSHLSFKVPDRTRVDLIAFYRTHYFVEKALGNFVGLARLLNFVAREAGLNAGTLTVISSCAKLDLPAGTTRADLRQLQESFSVKAN
;
A
#
# COMPACT_ATOMS: atom_id res chain seq x y z
N MET A 1 -21.62 -9.77 2.88
CA MET A 1 -21.54 -9.37 1.47
C MET A 1 -20.13 -8.85 1.23
N VAL A 2 -19.43 -9.39 0.22
CA VAL A 2 -18.11 -8.90 -0.18
C VAL A 2 -18.31 -7.78 -1.19
N MET A 3 -17.59 -6.67 -1.04
CA MET A 3 -17.58 -5.60 -2.04
C MET A 3 -16.35 -5.77 -2.92
N ILE A 4 -16.53 -5.63 -4.22
CA ILE A 4 -15.45 -5.70 -5.20
C ILE A 4 -15.39 -4.35 -5.90
N ALA A 5 -14.22 -3.76 -5.91
CA ALA A 5 -13.90 -2.56 -6.66
C ALA A 5 -12.83 -2.87 -7.70
N ARG A 6 -12.94 -2.30 -8.90
CA ARG A 6 -12.01 -2.55 -10.01
C ARG A 6 -11.68 -1.25 -10.74
N GLY A 7 -10.46 -1.16 -11.23
CA GLY A 7 -10.04 -0.13 -12.17
C GLY A 7 -8.73 -0.51 -12.85
N GLU A 8 -8.47 0.06 -14.01
CA GLU A 8 -7.17 -0.12 -14.66
C GLU A 8 -6.12 0.72 -13.92
N SER A 9 -6.48 1.94 -13.50
CA SER A 9 -5.62 2.85 -12.75
C SER A 9 -5.98 2.93 -11.26
N VAL A 10 -5.06 3.48 -10.45
CA VAL A 10 -5.25 3.66 -9.00
C VAL A 10 -6.47 4.54 -8.70
N GLY A 11 -6.64 5.63 -9.45
CA GLY A 11 -7.74 6.56 -9.31
C GLY A 11 -9.08 5.93 -9.66
N GLU A 12 -9.15 5.20 -10.78
CA GLU A 12 -10.37 4.49 -11.19
C GLU A 12 -10.83 3.49 -10.13
N ALA A 13 -9.92 2.64 -9.67
CA ALA A 13 -10.25 1.63 -8.66
C ALA A 13 -10.66 2.25 -7.32
N TRP A 14 -10.08 3.41 -6.97
CA TRP A 14 -10.50 4.16 -5.79
C TRP A 14 -11.89 4.78 -5.95
N ILE A 15 -12.22 5.35 -7.11
CA ILE A 15 -13.55 5.89 -7.41
C ILE A 15 -14.63 4.79 -7.38
N ASP A 16 -14.35 3.63 -7.96
CA ASP A 16 -15.25 2.48 -7.94
C ASP A 16 -15.45 1.95 -6.50
N GLY A 17 -14.37 1.86 -5.72
CA GLY A 17 -14.46 1.52 -4.30
C GLY A 17 -15.23 2.56 -3.48
N LEU A 18 -15.06 3.85 -3.78
CA LEU A 18 -15.80 4.92 -3.13
C LEU A 18 -17.31 4.81 -3.44
N GLN A 19 -17.67 4.47 -4.67
CA GLN A 19 -19.06 4.20 -5.06
C GLN A 19 -19.66 3.06 -4.22
N GLY A 20 -18.95 1.93 -4.11
CA GLY A 20 -19.37 0.81 -3.29
C GLY A 20 -19.60 1.21 -1.82
N MET A 21 -18.67 1.99 -1.26
CA MET A 21 -18.76 2.50 0.11
C MET A 21 -19.93 3.48 0.31
N LEU A 22 -20.20 4.36 -0.66
CA LEU A 22 -21.30 5.34 -0.61
C LEU A 22 -22.70 4.70 -0.71
N ASN A 23 -22.79 3.47 -1.19
CA ASN A 23 -24.03 2.70 -1.28
C ASN A 23 -24.36 1.94 0.01
N LEU A 24 -23.47 1.95 1.00
CA LEU A 24 -23.72 1.34 2.30
C LEU A 24 -24.72 2.17 3.12
N GLN A 25 -25.60 1.47 3.82
CA GLN A 25 -26.52 2.09 4.80
C GLN A 25 -25.78 2.65 6.03
N GLY A 26 -24.52 2.24 6.27
CA GLY A 26 -23.65 2.76 7.33
C GLY A 26 -22.26 3.14 6.78
N ASP A 27 -21.35 3.55 7.67
CA ASP A 27 -20.00 4.01 7.28
C ASP A 27 -18.93 2.91 7.31
N VAL A 28 -19.34 1.65 7.52
CA VAL A 28 -18.39 0.51 7.63
C VAL A 28 -18.79 -0.58 6.67
N GLY A 29 -17.84 -0.96 5.82
CA GLY A 29 -17.93 -2.11 4.93
C GLY A 29 -16.93 -3.18 5.35
N TYR A 30 -17.39 -4.43 5.44
CA TYR A 30 -16.50 -5.56 5.69
C TYR A 30 -16.13 -6.23 4.37
N MET A 31 -14.85 -6.58 4.24
CA MET A 31 -14.30 -7.25 3.05
C MET A 31 -14.52 -6.48 1.74
N LEU A 32 -13.87 -5.32 1.62
CA LEU A 32 -13.70 -4.63 0.35
C LEU A 32 -12.43 -5.13 -0.34
N VAL A 33 -12.57 -5.73 -1.51
CA VAL A 33 -11.46 -6.15 -2.37
C VAL A 33 -11.35 -5.17 -3.52
N THR A 34 -10.23 -4.46 -3.61
CA THR A 34 -9.94 -3.51 -4.69
C THR A 34 -8.87 -4.09 -5.60
N GLU A 35 -9.18 -4.26 -6.88
CA GLU A 35 -8.26 -4.74 -7.90
C GLU A 35 -7.85 -3.60 -8.82
N ILE A 36 -6.54 -3.44 -9.03
CA ILE A 36 -5.94 -2.39 -9.85
C ILE A 36 -5.09 -3.07 -10.91
N GLY A 37 -5.54 -3.02 -12.17
CA GLY A 37 -4.94 -3.77 -13.28
C GLY A 37 -3.53 -3.29 -13.65
N ALA A 38 -3.37 -1.98 -13.80
CA ALA A 38 -2.15 -1.30 -14.19
C ALA A 38 -1.79 -0.20 -13.18
N PRO A 39 -1.42 -0.56 -11.95
CA PRO A 39 -1.29 0.39 -10.83
C PRO A 39 -0.18 1.44 -11.03
N THR A 40 0.76 1.20 -11.95
CA THR A 40 1.86 2.11 -12.27
C THR A 40 1.48 3.21 -13.26
N ILE A 41 0.33 3.08 -13.94
CA ILE A 41 -0.18 4.12 -14.83
C ILE A 41 -0.72 5.27 -13.98
N GLN A 42 -0.24 6.48 -14.26
CA GLN A 42 -0.76 7.71 -13.67
C GLN A 42 -1.14 8.67 -14.79
N GLY A 43 -2.37 8.55 -15.26
CA GLY A 43 -2.91 9.39 -16.33
C GLY A 43 -3.26 10.80 -15.84
N PRO A 44 -3.64 11.72 -16.75
CA PRO A 44 -4.24 13.00 -16.37
C PRO A 44 -5.44 12.84 -15.43
N HIS A 45 -6.24 11.79 -15.63
CA HIS A 45 -7.41 11.47 -14.81
C HIS A 45 -7.03 11.15 -13.36
N ASP A 46 -6.08 10.23 -13.13
CA ASP A 46 -5.56 9.92 -11.78
C ASP A 46 -5.00 11.15 -11.07
N ARG A 47 -4.24 11.98 -11.80
CA ARG A 47 -3.64 13.19 -11.24
C ARG A 47 -4.71 14.18 -10.78
N GLU A 48 -5.80 14.30 -11.53
CA GLU A 48 -6.90 15.19 -11.19
C GLU A 48 -7.71 14.66 -9.98
N ILE A 49 -7.97 13.35 -9.92
CA ILE A 49 -8.56 12.70 -8.73
C ILE A 49 -7.69 12.97 -7.50
N ALA A 50 -6.38 12.67 -7.59
CA ALA A 50 -5.45 12.89 -6.49
C ALA A 50 -5.40 14.35 -6.05
N ARG A 51 -5.44 15.31 -7.00
CA ARG A 51 -5.44 16.74 -6.72
C ARG A 51 -6.70 17.16 -5.94
N GLN A 52 -7.88 16.70 -6.34
CA GLN A 52 -9.13 17.05 -5.65
C GLN A 52 -9.20 16.44 -4.25
N VAL A 53 -8.81 15.17 -4.11
CA VAL A 53 -8.71 14.51 -2.81
C VAL A 53 -7.68 15.22 -1.92
N ASP A 54 -6.52 15.61 -2.45
CA ASP A 54 -5.52 16.38 -1.69
C ASP A 54 -6.08 17.72 -1.19
N ALA A 55 -6.79 18.46 -2.04
CA ALA A 55 -7.39 19.73 -1.66
C ALA A 55 -8.41 19.55 -0.52
N MET A 56 -9.25 18.52 -0.60
CA MET A 56 -10.20 18.15 0.45
C MET A 56 -9.50 17.78 1.76
N LEU A 57 -8.50 16.90 1.71
CA LEU A 57 -7.77 16.46 2.90
C LEU A 57 -7.02 17.62 3.57
N ARG A 58 -6.43 18.52 2.80
CA ARG A 58 -5.74 19.70 3.34
C ARG A 58 -6.70 20.66 4.04
N ARG A 59 -7.89 20.91 3.48
CA ARG A 59 -8.94 21.71 4.14
C ARG A 59 -9.35 21.11 5.48
N ALA A 60 -9.43 19.78 5.55
CA ALA A 60 -9.72 19.02 6.77
C ALA A 60 -8.51 18.84 7.72
N ARG A 61 -7.36 19.46 7.43
CA ARG A 61 -6.09 19.30 8.18
C ARG A 61 -5.63 17.85 8.32
N LYS A 62 -5.90 17.02 7.31
CA LYS A 62 -5.44 15.64 7.20
C LYS A 62 -4.18 15.55 6.34
N GLN A 63 -3.48 14.43 6.46
CA GLN A 63 -2.30 14.15 5.63
C GLN A 63 -2.73 14.05 4.16
N PRO A 64 -2.05 14.74 3.23
CA PRO A 64 -2.31 14.58 1.79
C PRO A 64 -1.92 13.17 1.30
N VAL A 65 -2.45 12.80 0.14
CA VAL A 65 -2.19 11.56 -0.61
C VAL A 65 -0.69 11.28 -0.69
N GLN A 66 0.11 12.29 -1.04
CA GLN A 66 1.57 12.12 -1.16
C GLN A 66 2.22 11.77 0.19
N ALA A 67 1.81 12.42 1.30
CA ALA A 67 2.35 12.12 2.62
C ALA A 67 2.01 10.69 3.06
N VAL A 68 0.78 10.23 2.81
CA VAL A 68 0.36 8.85 3.08
C VAL A 68 1.17 7.87 2.22
N SER A 69 1.30 8.12 0.92
CA SER A 69 2.05 7.25 0.00
C SER A 69 3.54 7.10 0.39
N ASN A 70 4.16 8.17 0.88
CA ASN A 70 5.55 8.18 1.31
C ASN A 70 5.79 7.38 2.61
N THR A 71 4.74 7.09 3.39
CA THR A 71 4.86 6.17 4.53
C THR A 71 5.13 4.74 4.09
N LEU A 72 4.64 4.34 2.91
CA LEU A 72 4.81 3.02 2.30
C LEU A 72 6.09 2.92 1.49
N PHE A 73 6.29 3.85 0.56
CA PHE A 73 7.47 3.82 -0.30
C PHE A 73 7.98 5.25 -0.59
N PRO A 74 9.22 5.59 -0.19
CA PRO A 74 9.76 6.93 -0.31
C PRO A 74 10.25 7.22 -1.73
N GLN A 75 9.30 7.52 -2.63
CA GLN A 75 9.57 7.64 -4.08
C GLN A 75 10.68 8.63 -4.42
N ASP A 76 10.74 9.77 -3.74
CA ASP A 76 11.74 10.81 -4.03
C ASP A 76 13.16 10.31 -3.74
N VAL A 77 13.34 9.53 -2.66
CA VAL A 77 14.62 8.87 -2.35
C VAL A 77 14.90 7.77 -3.38
N ALA A 78 13.90 6.95 -3.69
CA ALA A 78 14.03 5.85 -4.65
C ALA A 78 14.40 6.30 -6.07
N SER A 79 14.04 7.52 -6.45
CA SER A 79 14.36 8.10 -7.76
C SER A 79 15.81 8.56 -7.90
N ARG A 80 16.51 8.78 -6.77
CA ARG A 80 17.86 9.38 -6.73
C ARG A 80 18.97 8.38 -6.47
N PHE A 81 18.62 7.20 -5.96
CA PHE A 81 19.59 6.24 -5.47
C PHE A 81 19.29 4.83 -6.00
N THR A 82 20.35 4.03 -6.20
CA THR A 82 20.23 2.58 -6.34
C THR A 82 19.59 1.97 -5.08
N ALA A 83 18.94 0.80 -5.18
CA ALA A 83 18.27 0.17 -4.04
C ALA A 83 19.11 0.11 -2.74
N PRO A 84 20.39 -0.34 -2.74
CA PRO A 84 21.19 -0.38 -1.51
C PRO A 84 21.43 1.00 -0.88
N LEU A 85 21.69 2.01 -1.70
CA LEU A 85 21.88 3.40 -1.24
C LEU A 85 20.57 4.05 -0.81
N MET A 86 19.45 3.73 -1.47
CA MET A 86 18.12 4.19 -1.09
C MET A 86 17.76 3.69 0.32
N TYR A 87 17.98 2.41 0.62
CA TYR A 87 17.70 1.85 1.95
C TYR A 87 18.50 2.58 3.03
N ARG A 88 19.83 2.71 2.84
CA ARG A 88 20.72 3.40 3.77
C ARG A 88 20.32 4.85 3.97
N HIS A 89 20.18 5.61 2.88
CA HIS A 89 19.79 7.02 2.97
C HIS A 89 18.43 7.21 3.66
N TYR A 90 17.45 6.34 3.38
CA TYR A 90 16.18 6.39 4.10
C TYR A 90 16.34 6.12 5.60
N LEU A 91 17.07 5.07 5.99
CA LEU A 91 17.24 4.67 7.39
C LEU A 91 18.09 5.68 8.18
N ASP A 92 19.13 6.23 7.57
CA ASP A 92 20.12 7.09 8.23
C ASP A 92 19.68 8.56 8.26
N GLU A 93 19.04 9.06 7.20
CA GLU A 93 18.76 10.50 7.05
C GLU A 93 17.26 10.85 7.16
N VAL A 94 16.38 10.00 6.63
CA VAL A 94 14.94 10.33 6.51
C VAL A 94 14.14 9.81 7.71
N TYR A 95 14.30 8.53 8.04
CA TYR A 95 13.53 7.88 9.09
C TYR A 95 13.73 8.51 10.48
N PRO A 96 14.93 8.93 10.91
CA PRO A 96 15.13 9.56 12.22
C PRO A 96 14.33 10.85 12.37
N LEU A 97 14.11 11.60 11.28
CA LEU A 97 13.24 12.78 11.28
C LEU A 97 11.76 12.37 11.38
N LEU A 98 11.33 11.40 10.58
CA LEU A 98 9.93 10.93 10.59
C LEU A 98 9.52 10.30 11.92
N LYS A 99 10.43 9.63 12.62
CA LYS A 99 10.15 8.97 13.92
C LYS A 99 9.87 9.95 15.05
N GLN A 100 10.28 11.21 14.91
CA GLN A 100 10.00 12.27 15.90
C GLN A 100 8.52 12.65 15.93
N GLU A 101 7.81 12.42 14.83
CA GLU A 101 6.37 12.65 14.74
C GLU A 101 5.58 11.66 15.59
N ARG A 102 4.72 12.17 16.47
CA ARG A 102 3.88 11.32 17.36
C ARG A 102 3.04 10.29 16.58
N ALA A 103 2.62 10.63 15.35
CA ALA A 103 1.86 9.72 14.49
C ALA A 103 2.66 8.48 14.06
N ASN A 104 3.99 8.55 14.08
CA ASN A 104 4.93 7.52 13.64
C ASN A 104 5.63 6.82 14.82
N TRP A 105 5.03 6.84 16.02
CA TRP A 105 5.59 6.22 17.23
C TRP A 105 5.92 4.72 17.06
N TRP A 106 5.17 4.02 16.21
CA TRP A 106 5.36 2.60 15.85
C TRP A 106 6.30 2.42 14.64
N GLY A 107 6.85 3.51 14.10
CA GLY A 107 7.62 3.60 12.87
C GLY A 107 6.78 3.96 11.64
N THR A 108 7.33 3.64 10.47
CA THR A 108 6.66 3.77 9.17
C THR A 108 6.61 2.41 8.49
N TYR A 109 5.79 2.26 7.44
CA TYR A 109 5.79 1.03 6.66
C TYR A 109 7.14 0.83 5.95
N ALA A 110 7.69 1.89 5.33
CA ALA A 110 9.00 1.84 4.69
C ALA A 110 10.12 1.39 5.64
N HIS A 111 10.14 1.88 6.89
CA HIS A 111 11.08 1.39 7.90
C HIS A 111 10.94 -0.13 8.12
N ARG A 112 9.72 -0.64 8.28
CA ARG A 112 9.46 -2.08 8.50
C ARG A 112 9.77 -2.95 7.28
N LEU A 113 9.78 -2.36 6.09
CA LEU A 113 10.18 -3.01 4.84
C LEU A 113 11.72 -3.06 4.70
N PHE A 114 12.42 -2.02 5.14
CA PHE A 114 13.86 -1.86 4.92
C PHE A 114 14.71 -2.40 6.07
N GLU A 115 14.15 -2.44 7.28
CA GLU A 115 14.86 -2.92 8.47
C GLU A 115 13.93 -3.69 9.41
N ARG A 116 14.41 -4.84 9.88
CA ARG A 116 13.75 -5.63 10.92
C ARG A 116 14.78 -6.34 11.78
N THR A 117 14.64 -6.20 13.09
CA THR A 117 15.34 -7.04 14.07
C THR A 117 14.56 -8.32 14.28
N GLN A 118 15.19 -9.47 14.04
CA GLN A 118 14.63 -10.79 14.31
C GLN A 118 14.74 -11.14 15.80
N ALA A 119 14.01 -12.17 16.26
CA ALA A 119 14.03 -12.61 17.66
C ALA A 119 15.42 -12.99 18.18
N ASN A 120 16.33 -13.43 17.31
CA ASN A 120 17.72 -13.73 17.64
C ASN A 120 18.66 -12.50 17.63
N GLY A 121 18.12 -11.28 17.52
CA GLY A 121 18.88 -10.03 17.45
C GLY A 121 19.45 -9.67 16.08
N THR A 122 19.31 -10.53 15.07
CA THR A 122 19.82 -10.26 13.72
C THR A 122 19.00 -9.17 13.04
N VAL A 123 19.65 -8.14 12.52
CA VAL A 123 19.01 -7.11 11.70
C VAL A 123 19.04 -7.52 10.23
N ILE A 124 17.89 -7.49 9.58
CA ILE A 124 17.73 -7.84 8.17
C ILE A 124 16.99 -6.73 7.43
N ASN A 125 17.13 -6.69 6.10
CA ASN A 125 16.25 -5.96 5.21
C ASN A 125 15.26 -6.95 4.56
N PRO A 126 14.00 -7.04 5.04
CA PRO A 126 13.02 -7.99 4.51
C PRO A 126 12.78 -7.84 3.01
N LEU A 127 12.65 -6.60 2.52
CA LEU A 127 12.37 -6.31 1.12
C LEU A 127 13.51 -6.73 0.20
N ASP A 128 14.75 -6.38 0.53
CA ASP A 128 15.94 -6.74 -0.26
C ASP A 128 16.16 -8.26 -0.28
N ARG A 129 15.97 -8.96 0.85
CA ARG A 129 16.03 -10.42 0.90
C ARG A 129 15.00 -11.06 -0.03
N MET A 130 13.76 -10.60 0.02
CA MET A 130 12.67 -11.07 -0.84
C MET A 130 12.97 -10.82 -2.32
N ILE A 131 13.39 -9.61 -2.69
CA ILE A 131 13.75 -9.25 -4.08
C ILE A 131 14.90 -10.14 -4.58
N ARG A 132 15.97 -10.32 -3.80
CA ARG A 132 17.12 -11.17 -4.21
C ARG A 132 16.70 -12.61 -4.46
N LYS A 133 15.86 -13.17 -3.58
CA LYS A 133 15.31 -14.52 -3.75
C LYS A 133 14.43 -14.60 -5.00
N MET A 134 13.51 -13.65 -5.18
CA MET A 134 12.65 -13.55 -6.36
C MET A 134 13.47 -13.50 -7.65
N ALA A 135 14.45 -12.59 -7.74
CA ALA A 135 15.34 -12.45 -8.89
C ALA A 135 16.15 -13.73 -9.16
N ALA A 136 16.62 -14.41 -8.12
CA ALA A 136 17.34 -15.67 -8.26
C ALA A 136 16.44 -16.80 -8.80
N SER A 137 15.19 -16.88 -8.34
CA SER A 137 14.20 -17.86 -8.81
C SER A 137 13.82 -17.65 -10.27
N VAL A 138 13.66 -16.39 -10.69
CA VAL A 138 13.42 -16.01 -12.09
C VAL A 138 14.61 -16.44 -12.96
N ARG A 139 15.85 -16.06 -12.58
CA ARG A 139 17.08 -16.43 -13.33
C ARG A 139 17.27 -17.95 -13.45
N ARG A 140 16.92 -18.72 -12.42
CA ARG A 140 17.06 -20.19 -12.41
C ARG A 140 15.92 -20.91 -13.13
N GLY A 141 14.90 -20.19 -13.61
CA GLY A 141 13.73 -20.80 -14.21
C GLY A 141 12.94 -21.69 -13.26
N ARG A 142 12.99 -21.42 -11.94
CA ARG A 142 12.27 -22.15 -10.90
C ARG A 142 11.28 -21.19 -10.22
N VAL A 143 10.23 -20.81 -10.94
CA VAL A 143 9.18 -19.95 -10.36
C VAL A 143 8.15 -20.83 -9.67
N VAL A 144 8.22 -20.87 -8.35
CA VAL A 144 7.19 -21.47 -7.49
C VAL A 144 6.04 -20.46 -7.42
N ARG A 145 4.90 -20.80 -8.03
CA ARG A 145 3.74 -19.91 -8.20
C ARG A 145 3.09 -19.48 -6.88
N SER A 146 3.22 -20.30 -5.85
CA SER A 146 2.73 -20.06 -4.50
C SER A 146 3.70 -20.68 -3.50
N HIS A 147 4.56 -19.88 -2.86
CA HIS A 147 5.18 -20.35 -1.63
C HIS A 147 4.04 -20.49 -0.60
N HIS A 148 3.87 -21.70 -0.10
CA HIS A 148 2.69 -22.16 0.62
C HIS A 148 2.30 -21.24 1.78
N GLU A 149 1.01 -20.88 1.81
CA GLU A 149 0.36 -20.07 2.85
C GLU A 149 0.32 -20.84 4.17
N LEU A 150 1.40 -20.82 4.95
CA LEU A 150 1.42 -21.19 6.37
C LEU A 150 2.63 -20.53 7.02
N SER A 151 2.39 -19.29 7.45
CA SER A 151 3.36 -18.41 8.10
C SER A 151 3.78 -18.94 9.47
N LEU A 152 4.77 -19.83 9.53
CA LEU A 152 5.53 -20.08 10.76
C LEU A 152 7.04 -20.34 10.57
N VAL A 153 7.55 -20.64 9.37
CA VAL A 153 8.98 -21.03 9.26
C VAL A 153 9.73 -20.54 7.99
N ASP A 154 9.10 -20.06 6.92
CA ASP A 154 9.85 -19.46 5.78
C ASP A 154 9.04 -18.45 4.93
N PRO A 155 9.17 -17.12 5.15
CA PRO A 155 8.41 -16.08 4.46
C PRO A 155 9.17 -15.54 3.23
N ASP A 156 9.17 -16.28 2.12
CA ASP A 156 10.03 -15.96 0.97
C ASP A 156 9.48 -14.88 0.04
N LEU A 157 8.16 -14.66 0.07
CA LEU A 157 7.45 -13.64 -0.72
C LEU A 157 6.43 -12.87 0.11
N GLU A 158 6.55 -12.95 1.43
CA GLU A 158 5.55 -12.48 2.39
C GLU A 158 6.21 -11.52 3.39
N ILE A 159 5.59 -10.36 3.63
CA ILE A 159 6.06 -9.42 4.63
C ILE A 159 4.93 -9.12 5.61
N ALA A 160 5.03 -9.69 6.81
CA ALA A 160 4.20 -9.30 7.95
C ALA A 160 4.60 -7.90 8.43
N ILE A 161 3.73 -6.91 8.23
CA ILE A 161 3.92 -5.54 8.69
C ILE A 161 3.45 -5.37 10.14
N ALA A 162 2.38 -6.09 10.50
CA ALA A 162 1.85 -6.18 11.86
C ALA A 162 2.26 -7.54 12.47
N ASP A 163 3.31 -7.55 13.27
CA ASP A 163 3.83 -8.69 14.02
C ASP A 163 3.96 -8.24 15.50
N PRO A 164 3.18 -8.85 16.41
CA PRO A 164 3.11 -8.42 17.81
C PRO A 164 4.44 -8.60 18.56
N THR A 165 5.38 -9.39 18.02
CA THR A 165 6.71 -9.57 18.61
C THR A 165 7.65 -8.41 18.31
N LEU A 166 7.29 -7.53 17.36
CA LEU A 166 8.12 -6.39 16.99
C LEU A 166 7.96 -5.22 17.98
N PRO A 167 9.05 -4.47 18.24
CA PRO A 167 9.00 -3.26 19.06
C PRO A 167 7.91 -2.28 18.59
N GLY A 168 7.15 -1.74 19.54
CA GLY A 168 6.06 -0.80 19.28
C GLY A 168 4.72 -1.44 18.90
N MET A 169 4.52 -2.75 19.05
CA MET A 169 3.23 -3.42 18.83
C MET A 169 2.50 -3.89 20.10
N THR A 170 2.96 -3.46 21.29
CA THR A 170 2.40 -3.86 22.58
C THR A 170 1.07 -3.17 22.94
N SER A 171 0.60 -2.22 22.14
CA SER A 171 -0.63 -1.46 22.39
C SER A 171 -1.83 -2.02 21.61
N THR A 172 -2.95 -2.22 22.31
CA THR A 172 -4.27 -2.57 21.72
C THR A 172 -4.87 -1.42 20.89
N ARG A 173 -4.30 -0.22 20.95
CA ARG A 173 -4.75 0.97 20.23
C ARG A 173 -3.59 1.53 19.40
N SER A 174 -3.73 1.49 18.07
CA SER A 174 -2.90 2.18 17.04
C SER A 174 -1.65 1.48 16.45
N GLY A 175 -1.65 0.16 16.28
CA GLY A 175 -0.69 -0.52 15.39
C GLY A 175 -0.97 -0.31 13.89
N PRO A 176 -0.04 -0.71 13.00
CA PRO A 176 -0.17 -0.52 11.55
C PRO A 176 -1.49 -1.07 10.99
N CYS A 177 -2.08 -0.32 10.05
CA CYS A 177 -3.34 -0.70 9.40
C CYS A 177 -3.12 -1.74 8.29
N LEU A 178 -2.02 -1.61 7.54
CA LEU A 178 -1.50 -2.66 6.67
C LEU A 178 -0.86 -3.74 7.54
N SER A 179 -1.34 -4.98 7.44
CA SER A 179 -0.79 -6.09 8.21
C SER A 179 0.10 -7.01 7.38
N HIS A 180 -0.15 -7.11 6.08
CA HIS A 180 0.52 -8.11 5.25
C HIS A 180 0.66 -7.68 3.79
N LEU A 181 1.79 -8.06 3.19
CA LEU A 181 2.08 -7.92 1.77
C LEU A 181 2.51 -9.26 1.22
N SER A 182 1.90 -9.68 0.12
CA SER A 182 2.14 -10.95 -0.55
C SER A 182 2.44 -10.72 -2.02
N PHE A 183 3.66 -11.07 -2.43
CA PHE A 183 4.11 -10.91 -3.81
C PHE A 183 3.97 -12.22 -4.57
N LYS A 184 3.35 -12.20 -5.75
CA LYS A 184 3.13 -13.40 -6.57
C LYS A 184 3.75 -13.22 -7.95
N VAL A 185 4.34 -14.27 -8.51
CA VAL A 185 4.96 -14.24 -9.85
C VAL A 185 4.20 -15.24 -10.73
N PRO A 186 3.08 -14.85 -11.36
CA PRO A 186 2.17 -15.80 -12.02
C PRO A 186 2.80 -16.50 -13.22
N ASP A 187 3.57 -15.78 -14.04
CA ASP A 187 4.06 -16.25 -15.35
C ASP A 187 5.53 -15.91 -15.65
N ARG A 188 6.33 -15.62 -14.61
CA ARG A 188 7.76 -15.22 -14.70
C ARG A 188 8.04 -13.92 -15.43
N THR A 189 7.03 -13.26 -15.97
CA THR A 189 7.20 -11.98 -16.69
C THR A 189 6.80 -10.80 -15.83
N ARG A 190 5.90 -11.03 -14.85
CA ARG A 190 5.44 -9.99 -13.93
C ARG A 190 5.41 -10.46 -12.48
N VAL A 191 5.35 -9.49 -11.58
CA VAL A 191 5.02 -9.67 -10.17
C VAL A 191 3.72 -8.95 -9.87
N ASP A 192 2.82 -9.61 -9.17
CA ASP A 192 1.58 -9.06 -8.62
C ASP A 192 1.76 -8.83 -7.10
N LEU A 193 0.98 -7.92 -6.53
CA LEU A 193 1.00 -7.62 -5.09
C LEU A 193 -0.39 -7.71 -4.49
N ILE A 194 -0.54 -8.49 -3.42
CA ILE A 194 -1.72 -8.51 -2.56
C ILE A 194 -1.37 -7.81 -1.24
N ALA A 195 -2.14 -6.79 -0.88
CA ALA A 195 -1.97 -6.02 0.35
C ALA A 195 -3.19 -6.18 1.26
N PHE A 196 -2.98 -6.54 2.52
CA PHE A 196 -4.06 -6.73 3.49
C PHE A 196 -4.10 -5.61 4.53
N TYR A 197 -5.25 -4.94 4.63
CA TYR A 197 -5.55 -3.94 5.65
C TYR A 197 -6.62 -4.43 6.60
N ARG A 198 -6.29 -4.48 7.89
CA ARG A 198 -7.22 -4.89 8.97
C ARG A 198 -8.28 -3.83 9.30
N THR A 199 -7.92 -2.56 9.14
CA THR A 199 -8.84 -1.41 9.15
C THR A 199 -8.33 -0.42 8.13
N HIS A 200 -9.19 0.11 7.27
CA HIS A 200 -8.80 1.02 6.21
C HIS A 200 -9.73 2.25 6.20
N TYR A 201 -9.18 3.42 6.53
CA TYR A 201 -9.85 4.70 6.34
C TYR A 201 -9.83 5.01 4.84
N PHE A 202 -10.97 4.80 4.19
CA PHE A 202 -11.05 4.74 2.75
C PHE A 202 -10.86 6.12 2.10
N VAL A 203 -11.31 7.18 2.76
CA VAL A 203 -11.20 8.55 2.24
C VAL A 203 -9.85 9.15 2.62
N GLU A 204 -9.47 9.12 3.91
CA GLU A 204 -8.21 9.74 4.35
C GLU A 204 -6.94 9.00 3.92
N LYS A 205 -7.01 7.68 3.68
CA LYS A 205 -5.80 6.85 3.52
C LYS A 205 -5.77 6.01 2.26
N ALA A 206 -6.88 5.46 1.77
CA ALA A 206 -6.81 4.43 0.74
C ALA A 206 -6.15 4.89 -0.55
N LEU A 207 -6.48 6.09 -1.07
CA LEU A 207 -5.87 6.58 -2.29
C LEU A 207 -4.34 6.72 -2.16
N GLY A 208 -3.85 7.33 -1.08
CA GLY A 208 -2.42 7.45 -0.81
C GLY A 208 -1.75 6.08 -0.59
N ASN A 209 -2.44 5.16 0.06
CA ASN A 209 -1.97 3.78 0.24
C ASN A 209 -1.83 3.06 -1.10
N PHE A 210 -2.82 3.15 -2.00
CA PHE A 210 -2.76 2.54 -3.32
C PHE A 210 -1.60 3.09 -4.14
N VAL A 211 -1.39 4.41 -4.13
CA VAL A 211 -0.22 5.05 -4.78
C VAL A 211 1.10 4.53 -4.18
N GLY A 212 1.19 4.44 -2.85
CA GLY A 212 2.39 3.93 -2.18
C GLY A 212 2.68 2.46 -2.52
N LEU A 213 1.64 1.61 -2.55
CA LEU A 213 1.73 0.20 -2.93
C LEU A 213 2.10 0.02 -4.40
N ALA A 214 1.54 0.84 -5.30
CA ALA A 214 1.88 0.84 -6.72
C ALA A 214 3.37 1.16 -6.94
N ARG A 215 3.90 2.15 -6.21
CA ARG A 215 5.33 2.51 -6.24
C ARG A 215 6.21 1.38 -5.72
N LEU A 216 5.82 0.75 -4.60
CA LEU A 216 6.51 -0.41 -4.05
C LEU A 216 6.52 -1.57 -5.06
N LEU A 217 5.38 -1.88 -5.66
CA LEU A 217 5.27 -2.94 -6.66
C LEU A 217 6.17 -2.66 -7.87
N ASN A 218 6.14 -1.44 -8.39
CA ASN A 218 7.01 -1.03 -9.50
C ASN A 218 8.50 -1.16 -9.16
N PHE A 219 8.89 -0.76 -7.95
CA PHE A 219 10.25 -0.92 -7.47
C PHE A 219 10.65 -2.41 -7.39
N VAL A 220 9.83 -3.24 -6.76
CA VAL A 220 10.10 -4.69 -6.63
C VAL A 220 10.22 -5.34 -8.00
N ALA A 221 9.30 -5.03 -8.92
CA ALA A 221 9.34 -5.53 -10.29
C ALA A 221 10.67 -5.19 -10.96
N ARG A 222 11.06 -3.91 -10.94
CA ARG A 222 12.32 -3.43 -11.54
C ARG A 222 13.55 -4.13 -10.94
N GLU A 223 13.68 -4.17 -9.62
CA GLU A 223 14.85 -4.77 -8.97
C GLU A 223 14.89 -6.31 -9.14
N ALA A 224 13.74 -6.95 -9.36
CA ALA A 224 13.65 -8.38 -9.65
C ALA A 224 13.82 -8.73 -11.14
N GLY A 225 13.84 -7.75 -12.04
CA GLY A 225 13.87 -7.96 -13.49
C GLY A 225 12.53 -8.46 -14.06
N LEU A 226 11.43 -8.01 -13.48
CA LEU A 226 10.05 -8.33 -13.85
C LEU A 226 9.27 -7.07 -14.22
N ASN A 227 8.11 -7.25 -14.85
CA ASN A 227 7.12 -6.19 -15.03
C ASN A 227 6.22 -6.06 -13.79
N ALA A 228 5.71 -4.86 -13.53
CA ALA A 228 4.67 -4.67 -12.54
C ALA A 228 3.35 -5.24 -13.09
N GLY A 229 2.69 -6.09 -12.30
CA GLY A 229 1.39 -6.66 -12.60
C GLY A 229 0.27 -6.03 -11.78
N THR A 230 -0.69 -6.86 -11.38
CA THR A 230 -1.90 -6.42 -10.68
C THR A 230 -1.60 -6.09 -9.22
N LEU A 231 -2.23 -5.04 -8.71
CA LEU A 231 -2.29 -4.73 -7.29
C LEU A 231 -3.69 -5.06 -6.76
N THR A 232 -3.78 -5.99 -5.80
CA THR A 232 -5.01 -6.31 -5.07
C THR A 232 -4.91 -5.81 -3.64
N VAL A 233 -5.87 -5.01 -3.20
CA VAL A 233 -5.95 -4.53 -1.81
C VAL A 233 -7.19 -5.11 -1.14
N ILE A 234 -6.97 -5.86 -0.06
CA ILE A 234 -8.02 -6.45 0.76
C ILE A 234 -8.17 -5.60 2.01
N SER A 235 -9.28 -4.87 2.11
CA SER A 235 -9.65 -4.11 3.29
C SER A 235 -10.68 -4.91 4.08
N SER A 236 -10.26 -5.63 5.12
CA SER A 236 -11.17 -6.48 5.90
C SER A 236 -12.24 -5.67 6.64
N CYS A 237 -11.90 -4.43 7.04
CA CYS A 237 -12.81 -3.43 7.58
C CYS A 237 -12.50 -2.08 6.93
N ALA A 238 -13.23 -1.73 5.87
CA ALA A 238 -13.16 -0.42 5.24
C ALA A 238 -14.12 0.54 5.95
N LYS A 239 -13.67 1.77 6.20
CA LYS A 239 -14.48 2.83 6.78
C LYS A 239 -14.65 3.95 5.77
N LEU A 240 -15.89 4.36 5.49
CA LEU A 240 -16.20 5.60 4.80
C LEU A 240 -16.06 6.73 5.81
N ASP A 241 -14.82 7.14 6.07
CA ASP A 241 -14.53 8.25 6.95
C ASP A 241 -14.85 9.60 6.30
N LEU A 242 -15.33 10.53 7.12
CA LEU A 242 -15.71 11.87 6.70
C LEU A 242 -14.73 12.86 7.34
N PRO A 243 -13.67 13.29 6.62
CA PRO A 243 -12.79 14.35 7.09
C PRO A 243 -13.60 15.59 7.50
N ALA A 244 -13.09 16.36 8.47
CA ALA A 244 -13.79 17.54 8.97
C ALA A 244 -14.18 18.49 7.82
N GLY A 245 -15.46 18.85 7.76
CA GLY A 245 -16.01 19.70 6.70
C GLY A 245 -16.31 18.98 5.38
N THR A 246 -16.23 17.65 5.33
CA THR A 246 -16.64 16.82 4.19
C THR A 246 -17.92 16.06 4.55
N THR A 247 -18.91 16.09 3.67
CA THR A 247 -20.16 15.34 3.80
C THR A 247 -20.19 14.15 2.84
N ARG A 248 -21.11 13.21 3.08
CA ARG A 248 -21.39 12.14 2.10
C ARG A 248 -21.84 12.68 0.74
N ALA A 249 -22.52 13.83 0.71
CA ALA A 249 -22.94 14.47 -0.54
C ALA A 249 -21.73 14.99 -1.35
N ASP A 250 -20.75 15.61 -0.67
CA ASP A 250 -19.51 16.06 -1.32
C ASP A 250 -18.73 14.89 -1.94
N LEU A 251 -18.63 13.78 -1.20
CA LEU A 251 -17.98 12.57 -1.70
C LEU A 251 -18.73 11.93 -2.88
N ARG A 252 -20.07 11.99 -2.87
CA ARG A 252 -20.89 11.52 -3.98
C ARG A 252 -20.70 12.39 -5.22
N GLN A 253 -20.70 13.71 -5.06
CA GLN A 253 -20.41 14.64 -6.15
C GLN A 253 -19.02 14.40 -6.75
N LEU A 254 -18.00 14.19 -5.89
CA LEU A 254 -16.65 13.83 -6.33
C LEU A 254 -16.66 12.52 -7.13
N GLN A 255 -17.29 11.47 -6.59
CA GLN A 255 -17.38 10.16 -7.23
C GLN A 255 -18.07 10.23 -8.60
N GLU A 256 -19.20 10.96 -8.70
CA GLU A 256 -19.95 11.14 -9.95
C GLU A 256 -19.15 11.91 -11.01
N SER A 257 -18.31 12.88 -10.60
CA SER A 257 -17.50 13.68 -11.52
C SER A 257 -16.39 12.90 -12.24
N PHE A 258 -15.99 11.75 -11.67
CA PHE A 258 -14.96 10.86 -12.20
C PHE A 258 -15.48 9.47 -12.59
N SER A 259 -16.78 9.24 -12.42
CA SER A 259 -17.41 8.03 -12.93
C SER A 259 -17.45 8.10 -14.45
N VAL A 260 -16.95 7.05 -15.11
CA VAL A 260 -17.20 6.89 -16.54
C VAL A 260 -18.71 6.73 -16.71
N LYS A 261 -19.37 7.70 -17.37
CA LYS A 261 -20.76 7.51 -17.78
C LYS A 261 -20.78 6.27 -18.68
N ALA A 262 -21.45 5.22 -18.23
CA ALA A 262 -21.79 4.12 -19.11
C ALA A 262 -22.66 4.73 -20.23
N ASN A 263 -22.07 4.89 -21.42
CA ASN A 263 -22.80 5.12 -22.66
C ASN A 263 -23.32 3.77 -23.15
#